data_AF-A0A3D0XVN2-F1
#
_entry.id   AF-A0A3D0XVN2-F1
#
_cell.length_a   1.000
_cell.length_b   1.000
_cell.length_c   1.000
_cell.angle_alpha   90.00
_cell.angle_beta   90.00
_cell.angle_gamma   90.00
#
_symmetry.space_group_name_H-M   'P 1'
#
loop_
_entity.id
_entity.type
_entity.pdbx_description
1 polymer ?
#
loop_
_entity_poly.entity_id
_entity_poly.type
_entity_poly.pdbx_seq_one_letter_code
_entity_poly.pdbx_strand_id
1 'polypeptide(L)' 'MRAALELAKQGCGKVDPNPLVGAILVKDGKVIGKGFHQKYGGLHAERNALAD' A
#
# COMPACT_ATOMS: atom_id res chain seq x y z
N MET A 1 -1.36 12.27 0.17
CA MET A 1 -1.37 11.44 -1.06
C MET A 1 0.01 11.05 -1.55
N ARG A 2 1.00 11.97 -1.65
CA ARG A 2 2.38 11.65 -2.11
C ARG A 2 3.00 10.41 -1.45
N ALA A 3 2.88 10.28 -0.13
CA ALA A 3 3.39 9.13 0.61
C ALA A 3 2.79 7.78 0.16
N ALA A 4 1.49 7.72 -0.16
CA ALA A 4 0.85 6.51 -0.64
C ALA A 4 1.37 6.11 -2.04
N LEU A 5 1.61 7.08 -2.92
CA LEU A 5 2.20 6.82 -4.24
C LEU A 5 3.65 6.34 -4.15
N GLU A 6 4.47 6.92 -3.25
CA GLU A 6 5.83 6.41 -3.02
C GLU A 6 5.82 4.99 -2.45
N LEU A 7 4.86 4.68 -1.57
CA LEU A 7 4.69 3.33 -1.05
C LEU A 7 4.26 2.34 -2.14
N ALA A 8 3.35 2.74 -3.03
CA ALA A 8 2.89 1.93 -4.16
C ALA A 8 4.04 1.48 -5.09
N LYS A 9 5.02 2.35 -5.31
CA LYS A 9 6.20 2.04 -6.16
C LYS A 9 7.00 0.83 -5.67
N GLN A 10 6.92 0.49 -4.39
CA GLN A 10 7.61 -0.68 -3.84
C GLN A 10 7.08 -2.02 -4.39
N GLY A 11 5.86 -2.03 -4.94
CA GLY A 11 5.28 -3.18 -5.64
C GLY A 11 5.75 -3.35 -7.09
N CYS A 12 6.53 -2.40 -7.63
CA CYS A 12 6.93 -2.41 -9.04
C CYS A 12 7.66 -3.71 -9.42
N GLY A 13 7.20 -4.33 -10.51
CA GLY A 13 7.73 -5.61 -11.03
C GLY A 13 7.28 -6.86 -10.26
N LYS A 14 6.47 -6.73 -9.20
CA LYS A 14 6.06 -7.87 -8.35
C LYS A 14 4.57 -8.18 -8.39
N VAL A 15 3.77 -7.24 -8.88
CA VAL A 15 2.30 -7.31 -8.78
C VAL A 15 1.57 -7.51 -10.10
N ASP A 16 2.27 -7.48 -11.23
CA ASP A 16 1.67 -7.71 -12.56
C ASP A 16 0.82 -9.01 -12.58
N PRO A 17 -0.39 -9.00 -13.16
CA PRO A 17 -1.05 -7.95 -13.94
C PRO A 17 -1.80 -6.88 -13.12
N ASN A 18 -1.73 -6.93 -11.78
CA ASN A 18 -2.42 -5.96 -10.93
C ASN A 18 -1.67 -4.62 -10.89
N PRO A 19 -2.39 -3.50 -10.63
CA PRO A 19 -1.77 -2.19 -10.53
C PRO A 19 -0.93 -2.02 -9.26
N LEU A 20 -0.05 -1.02 -9.29
CA LEU A 20 0.62 -0.51 -8.09
C LEU A 20 -0.38 0.25 -7.22
N VAL A 21 -0.56 -0.20 -5.99
CA VAL A 21 -1.45 0.43 -5.01
C VAL A 21 -0.70 0.61 -3.70
N GLY A 22 -0.85 1.78 -3.10
CA GLY A 22 -0.36 2.12 -1.77
C GLY A 22 -1.47 2.79 -0.97
N ALA A 23 -1.50 2.55 0.34
CA ALA A 23 -2.50 3.05 1.26
C ALA A 23 -1.82 3.57 2.53
N ILE A 24 -2.32 4.70 3.04
CA ILE A 24 -1.89 5.31 4.30
C ILE A 24 -3.17 5.58 5.10
N LEU A 25 -3.23 5.06 6.32
CA LEU A 25 -4.31 5.32 7.27
C LEU A 25 -3.89 6.45 8.19
N VAL A 26 -4.72 7.48 8.29
CA VAL A 26 -4.47 8.65 9.15
C VAL A 26 -5.64 8.81 10.11
N LYS A 27 -5.33 8.94 11.40
CA LYS A 27 -6.29 9.28 12.45
C LYS A 27 -5.71 10.38 13.31
N ASP A 28 -6.49 11.44 13.53
CA ASP A 28 -6.10 12.60 14.35
C ASP A 28 -4.75 13.20 13.94
N GLY A 29 -4.52 13.32 12.62
CA GLY A 29 -3.28 13.84 12.04
C GLY A 29 -2.07 12.92 12.11
N LYS A 30 -2.21 11.71 12.67
CA LYS A 30 -1.13 10.71 12.79
C LYS A 30 -1.34 9.56 11.82
N VAL A 31 -0.24 9.10 11.21
CA VAL A 31 -0.25 7.87 10.43
C VAL A 31 -0.34 6.70 11.40
N ILE A 32 -1.37 5.87 11.24
CA ILE A 32 -1.64 4.71 12.11
C ILE A 32 -1.54 3.38 11.35
N GLY A 33 -1.21 3.42 10.07
CA GLY A 33 -1.04 2.23 9.26
C GLY A 33 -0.64 2.58 7.83
N LYS A 34 0.14 1.71 7.20
CA LYS A 34 0.67 1.90 5.85
C LYS A 34 0.83 0.55 5.16
N GLY A 35 0.44 0.48 3.89
CA GLY A 35 0.53 -0.76 3.12
C GLY A 35 0.63 -0.52 1.63
N PHE A 36 1.21 -1.47 0.91
CA PHE A 36 1.19 -1.52 -0.56
C PHE A 36 0.88 -2.93 -1.03
N HIS A 37 0.48 -3.10 -2.29
CA HIS A 37 0.34 -4.42 -2.87
C HIS A 37 1.74 -5.00 -3.14
N GLN A 38 2.10 -6.07 -2.43
CA GLN A 38 3.50 -6.54 -2.37
C GLN A 38 3.85 -7.58 -3.43
N LYS A 39 2.87 -8.39 -3.84
CA LYS A 39 3.04 -9.49 -4.80
C LYS A 39 1.72 -9.85 -5.47
N TYR A 40 1.78 -10.35 -6.70
CA TYR A 40 0.63 -10.92 -7.40
C TYR A 40 -0.04 -12.02 -6.55
N GLY A 41 -1.38 -12.00 -6.51
CA GLY A 41 -2.20 -12.88 -5.67
C GLY A 41 -2.11 -12.62 -4.16
N GLY A 42 -1.34 -11.63 -3.73
CA GLY A 42 -1.24 -11.21 -2.33
C GLY A 42 -2.37 -10.28 -1.88
N LEU A 43 -2.33 -9.89 -0.61
CA LEU A 43 -3.24 -8.88 -0.08
C LEU A 43 -3.05 -7.53 -0.78
N HIS A 44 -4.16 -6.83 -0.95
CA HIS A 44 -4.17 -5.46 -1.43
C HIS A 44 -3.57 -4.49 -0.39
N ALA A 45 -3.24 -3.28 -0.86
CA ALA A 45 -2.59 -2.26 -0.05
C ALA A 45 -3.39 -1.85 1.20
N GLU A 46 -4.72 -1.78 1.10
CA GLU A 46 -5.60 -1.36 2.20
C GLU A 46 -5.64 -2.44 3.29
N ARG A 47 -5.73 -3.72 2.89
CA ARG A 47 -5.59 -4.84 3.83
C ARG A 47 -4.24 -4.88 4.53
N ASN A 48 -3.15 -4.63 3.81
CA ASN A 48 -1.83 -4.53 4.42
C ASN A 48 -1.72 -3.33 5.38
N ALA A 49 -2.30 -2.18 5.03
CA ALA A 49 -2.27 -0.99 5.89
C ALA A 49 -3.07 -1.15 7.19
N LEU A 50 -4.10 -2.00 7.20
CA LEU A 50 -4.86 -2.36 8.40
C LEU A 50 -4.11 -3.33 9.33
N ALA A 51 -3.04 -3.97 8.85
CA ALA A 51 -2.27 -4.97 9.57
C ALA A 51 -0.87 -4.48 10.02
N ASP A 52 -0.52 -3.23 9.71
CA ASP A 52 0.68 -2.50 10.19
C ASP A 52 0.48 -2.03 11.64
#